data_AF-A0A3A8KTW5-F1
#
_entry.id   AF-A0A3A8KTW5-F1
#
_cell.length_a   1.000
_cell.length_b   1.000
_cell.length_c   1.000
_cell.angle_alpha   90.00
_cell.angle_beta   90.00
_cell.angle_gamma   90.00
#
_symmetry.space_group_name_H-M   'P 1'
#
loop_
_entity.id
_entity.type
_entity.pdbx_description
1 polymer ?
#
loop_
_entity_poly.entity_id
_entity_poly.type
_entity_poly.pdbx_seq_one_letter_code
_entity_poly.pdbx_strand_id
1 'polypeptide(L)'
;MKRTLHGITLAAVLFTGGVSLAQSATSPSTMPAAKPMGAKGGMLEYKGFMAPSDEKAFLERLHHINQTEILQAQLAQKNSQNPDVKSYADNMMKMHTDADQKLMTYATGKKLKLAEPKPMDEMERKVMAATKADTAKLEVLKGPPFDSCYMAGQVAAHDMAIGKVMAAQQGMGATGEMATMLTSLTQELPQHRKMAYDTLGKLSSAMGVGGSGDTMDHGSMNHGSTGSSTGGTMGGGSKTK
;
A
#
# COMPACT_ATOMS: atom_id res chain seq x y z
N MET A 1 68.28 -7.84 13.51
CA MET A 1 68.97 -7.74 14.83
C MET A 1 68.04 -6.94 15.73
N LYS A 2 67.23 -7.63 16.56
CA LYS A 2 67.42 -7.79 18.01
C LYS A 2 67.69 -6.45 18.73
N ARG A 3 66.74 -6.16 19.63
CA ARG A 3 66.85 -5.53 20.97
C ARG A 3 66.27 -4.11 21.06
N THR A 4 65.12 -3.93 21.74
CA THR A 4 64.89 -3.91 23.20
C THR A 4 65.65 -2.78 23.88
N LEU A 5 65.18 -2.04 24.87
CA LEU A 5 64.07 -2.13 25.83
C LEU A 5 64.17 -0.84 26.70
N HIS A 6 63.19 -0.66 27.59
CA HIS A 6 63.24 0.15 28.82
C HIS A 6 63.11 1.67 28.60
N GLY A 7 62.20 2.40 29.24
CA GLY A 7 61.36 2.09 30.39
C GLY A 7 61.42 3.24 31.39
N ILE A 8 60.26 3.53 32.01
CA ILE A 8 60.12 4.06 33.39
C ILE A 8 60.53 5.56 33.50
N THR A 9 59.75 6.53 33.99
CA THR A 9 58.95 6.69 35.22
C THR A 9 58.23 8.04 35.08
N LEU A 10 56.90 8.13 35.19
CA LEU A 10 56.12 8.59 36.35
C LEU A 10 56.70 9.79 37.13
N ALA A 11 56.06 10.96 37.00
CA ALA A 11 55.99 11.98 38.05
C ALA A 11 54.65 12.73 37.93
N ALA A 12 53.83 12.61 38.98
CA ALA A 12 52.56 13.29 39.14
C ALA A 12 52.77 14.71 39.68
N VAL A 13 52.04 15.68 39.14
CA VAL A 13 51.80 16.97 39.81
C VAL A 13 50.32 17.32 39.61
N LEU A 14 49.59 17.39 40.73
CA LEU A 14 48.28 18.01 40.82
C LEU A 14 48.44 19.53 40.70
N PHE A 15 47.74 20.14 39.75
CA PHE A 15 47.36 21.54 39.82
C PHE A 15 45.88 21.67 39.48
N THR A 16 45.15 22.26 40.41
CA THR A 16 43.75 22.66 40.30
C THR A 16 43.66 23.98 39.52
N GLY A 17 42.70 24.07 38.59
CA GLY A 17 42.21 25.36 38.07
C GLY A 17 42.29 25.57 36.56
N GLY A 18 41.22 25.18 35.86
CA GLY A 18 40.55 26.01 34.86
C GLY A 18 41.25 26.39 33.56
N VAL A 19 41.08 25.56 32.52
CA VAL A 19 40.84 26.06 31.15
C VAL A 19 39.87 25.11 30.46
N SER A 20 38.72 25.64 30.03
CA SER A 20 37.72 24.93 29.24
C SER A 20 38.28 24.54 27.87
N LEU A 21 38.45 23.24 27.62
CA LEU A 21 38.55 22.69 26.28
C LEU A 21 37.17 22.18 25.87
N ALA A 22 36.57 22.88 24.90
CA ALA A 22 35.33 22.49 24.26
C ALA A 22 35.52 21.13 23.57
N GLN A 23 34.88 20.10 24.14
CA GLN A 23 34.74 18.80 23.52
C GLN A 23 33.59 18.91 22.51
N SER A 24 33.90 18.87 21.22
CA SER A 24 32.91 18.72 20.16
C SER A 24 32.27 17.33 20.26
N ALA A 25 31.24 17.23 21.09
CA ALA A 25 30.29 16.14 21.05
C ALA A 25 29.32 16.42 19.89
N THR A 26 29.37 15.60 18.85
CA THR A 26 28.33 15.54 17.83
C THR A 26 27.02 15.12 18.50
N SER A 27 26.14 16.09 18.74
CA SER A 27 24.75 15.82 19.11
C SER A 27 24.05 15.07 17.97
N PRO A 28 23.14 14.14 18.28
CA PRO A 28 22.28 13.55 17.25
C PRO A 28 21.45 14.67 16.64
N SER A 29 21.49 14.79 15.31
CA SER A 29 20.64 15.68 14.54
C SER A 29 19.19 15.40 14.87
N THR A 30 18.63 16.19 15.78
CA THR A 30 17.19 16.34 15.92
C THR A 30 16.73 16.95 14.60
N MET A 31 16.05 16.13 13.80
CA MET A 31 15.29 16.64 12.66
C MET A 31 14.42 17.78 13.18
N PRO A 32 14.41 18.96 12.52
CA PRO A 32 13.54 20.03 12.95
C PRO A 32 12.11 19.50 12.94
N ALA A 33 11.44 19.59 14.09
CA ALA A 33 10.02 19.35 14.18
C ALA A 33 9.34 20.16 13.08
N ALA A 34 8.65 19.48 12.18
CA ALA A 34 7.90 20.13 11.12
C ALA A 34 6.99 21.18 11.79
N LYS A 35 7.08 22.42 11.29
CA LYS A 35 6.20 23.52 11.67
C LYS A 35 4.77 22.99 11.59
N PRO A 36 3.89 23.21 12.59
CA PRO A 36 2.54 22.66 12.56
C PRO A 36 1.87 23.12 11.27
N MET A 37 1.52 22.15 10.41
CA MET A 37 0.72 22.41 9.21
C MET A 37 -0.56 23.08 9.71
N GLY A 38 -0.80 24.32 9.30
CA GLY A 38 -1.89 25.12 9.85
C GLY A 38 -3.23 24.42 9.65
N ALA A 39 -3.91 24.08 10.74
CA ALA A 39 -5.26 23.57 10.72
C ALA A 39 -6.21 24.67 10.21
N LYS A 40 -6.41 24.76 8.89
CA LYS A 40 -7.38 25.70 8.32
C LYS A 40 -8.77 25.09 8.51
N GLY A 41 -9.56 25.64 9.42
CA GLY A 41 -10.96 25.25 9.62
C GLY A 41 -11.19 23.88 10.25
N GLY A 42 -10.27 23.39 11.09
CA GLY A 42 -10.41 22.07 11.74
C GLY A 42 -10.01 20.88 10.86
N MET A 43 -9.32 21.14 9.75
CA MET A 43 -8.74 20.12 8.87
C MET A 43 -7.22 20.22 8.86
N LEU A 44 -6.58 19.05 8.91
CA LEU A 44 -5.16 18.81 8.64
C LEU A 44 -4.98 18.62 7.14
N GLU A 45 -3.91 19.18 6.59
CA GLU A 45 -3.53 19.03 5.19
C GLU A 45 -2.15 18.35 5.10
N TYR A 46 -1.99 17.44 4.15
CA TYR A 46 -0.69 16.89 3.77
C TYR A 46 -0.69 16.52 2.29
N LYS A 47 0.12 17.22 1.48
CA LYS A 47 0.26 16.97 0.03
C LYS A 47 -1.08 16.97 -0.72
N GLY A 48 -1.99 17.85 -0.34
CA GLY A 48 -3.34 17.97 -0.90
C GLY A 48 -4.38 17.02 -0.28
N PHE A 49 -3.97 16.10 0.59
CA PHE A 49 -4.90 15.24 1.32
C PHE A 49 -5.36 15.89 2.61
N MET A 50 -6.65 15.71 2.92
CA MET A 50 -7.31 16.33 4.06
C MET A 50 -7.77 15.29 5.08
N ALA A 51 -7.59 15.59 6.37
CA ALA A 51 -8.11 14.80 7.49
C ALA A 51 -8.64 15.73 8.57
N PRO A 52 -9.70 15.37 9.33
CA PRO A 52 -10.07 16.16 10.49
C PRO A 52 -8.93 16.25 11.52
N SER A 53 -8.75 17.43 12.11
CA SER A 53 -7.84 17.59 13.25
C SER A 53 -8.46 17.08 14.55
N ASP A 54 -9.79 17.05 14.64
CA ASP A 54 -10.52 16.46 15.75
C ASP A 54 -10.45 14.92 15.69
N GLU A 55 -9.96 14.32 16.78
CA GLU A 55 -9.74 12.87 16.87
C GLU A 55 -11.04 12.09 16.67
N LYS A 56 -12.15 12.52 17.29
CA LYS A 56 -13.45 11.86 17.16
C LYS A 56 -13.93 11.90 15.70
N ALA A 57 -13.88 13.06 15.06
CA ALA A 57 -14.26 13.22 13.65
C ALA A 57 -13.39 12.37 12.71
N PHE A 58 -12.11 12.18 13.02
CA PHE A 58 -11.23 11.29 12.26
C PHE A 58 -11.64 9.82 12.44
N LEU A 59 -11.89 9.38 13.68
CA LEU A 59 -12.33 8.01 13.99
C LEU A 59 -13.69 7.68 13.35
N GLU A 60 -14.64 8.61 13.32
CA GLU A 60 -15.94 8.43 12.64
C GLU A 60 -15.77 8.11 11.16
N ARG A 61 -14.82 8.78 10.49
CA ARG A 61 -14.53 8.53 9.08
C ARG A 61 -13.85 7.19 8.86
N LEU A 62 -12.88 6.84 9.70
CA LEU A 62 -12.24 5.53 9.61
C LEU A 62 -13.23 4.39 9.86
N HIS A 63 -14.11 4.53 10.85
CA HIS A 63 -15.19 3.58 11.11
C HIS A 63 -16.11 3.43 9.90
N HIS A 64 -16.58 4.54 9.34
CA HIS A 64 -17.43 4.54 8.15
C HIS A 64 -16.73 3.90 6.92
N ILE A 65 -15.44 4.18 6.72
CA ILE A 65 -14.65 3.57 5.65
C ILE A 65 -14.59 2.05 5.84
N ASN A 66 -14.27 1.56 7.04
CA ASN A 66 -14.24 0.12 7.31
C ASN A 66 -15.59 -0.55 7.03
N GLN A 67 -16.69 0.03 7.51
CA GLN A 67 -18.03 -0.51 7.28
C GLN A 67 -18.40 -0.54 5.79
N THR A 68 -18.00 0.48 5.04
CA THR A 68 -18.19 0.53 3.59
C THR A 68 -17.39 -0.54 2.86
N GLU A 69 -16.12 -0.72 3.21
CA GLU A 69 -15.26 -1.73 2.56
C GLU A 69 -15.71 -3.16 2.90
N ILE A 70 -16.17 -3.41 4.12
CA ILE A 70 -16.78 -4.69 4.50
C ILE A 70 -18.01 -4.98 3.63
N LEU A 71 -18.90 -3.99 3.45
CA LEU A 71 -20.08 -4.14 2.58
C LEU A 71 -19.68 -4.41 1.12
N GLN A 72 -18.72 -3.66 0.57
CA GLN A 72 -18.28 -3.85 -0.81
C GLN A 72 -17.62 -5.23 -1.01
N ALA A 73 -16.86 -5.71 -0.03
CA ALA A 73 -16.29 -7.05 -0.05
C ALA A 73 -17.36 -8.16 0.03
N GLN A 74 -18.42 -7.96 0.82
CA GLN A 74 -19.58 -8.88 0.80
C GLN A 74 -20.28 -8.91 -0.56
N LEU A 75 -20.42 -7.75 -1.21
CA LEU A 75 -20.93 -7.69 -2.58
C LEU A 75 -20.01 -8.45 -3.54
N ALA A 76 -18.69 -8.37 -3.37
CA ALA A 76 -17.74 -9.11 -4.19
C ALA A 76 -17.85 -10.62 -4.05
N GLN A 77 -18.04 -11.12 -2.82
CA GLN A 77 -18.32 -12.54 -2.59
C GLN A 77 -19.58 -13.01 -3.33
N LYS A 78 -20.62 -12.17 -3.38
CA LYS A 78 -21.88 -12.49 -4.05
C LYS A 78 -21.82 -12.34 -5.57
N ASN A 79 -21.16 -11.31 -6.07
CA ASN A 79 -21.31 -10.81 -7.44
C ASN A 79 -20.18 -11.24 -8.37
N SER A 80 -19.02 -11.62 -7.82
CA SER A 80 -17.88 -12.12 -8.59
C SER A 80 -17.96 -13.64 -8.80
N GLN A 81 -17.37 -14.12 -9.90
CA GLN A 81 -17.01 -15.52 -10.08
C GLN A 81 -15.49 -15.73 -10.14
N ASN A 82 -14.71 -14.64 -10.09
CA ASN A 82 -13.26 -14.70 -10.20
C ASN A 82 -12.64 -15.09 -8.83
N PRO A 83 -11.79 -16.13 -8.77
CA PRO A 83 -11.21 -16.60 -7.52
C PRO A 83 -10.23 -15.59 -6.89
N ASP A 84 -9.48 -14.81 -7.67
CA ASP A 84 -8.58 -13.77 -7.15
C ASP A 84 -9.39 -12.63 -6.51
N VAL A 85 -10.51 -12.23 -7.13
CA VAL A 85 -11.40 -11.18 -6.59
C VAL A 85 -12.08 -11.62 -5.31
N LYS A 86 -12.57 -12.87 -5.24
CA LYS A 86 -13.13 -13.45 -4.01
C LYS A 86 -12.08 -13.54 -2.91
N SER A 87 -10.88 -14.05 -3.22
CA SER A 87 -9.81 -14.12 -2.23
C SER A 87 -9.42 -12.74 -1.68
N TYR A 88 -9.34 -11.72 -2.55
CA TYR A 88 -9.13 -10.35 -2.12
C TYR A 88 -10.26 -9.87 -1.18
N ALA A 89 -11.53 -10.10 -1.56
CA ALA A 89 -12.68 -9.69 -0.76
C ALA A 89 -12.73 -10.38 0.62
N ASP A 90 -12.40 -11.67 0.71
CA ASP A 90 -12.32 -12.37 2.00
C ASP A 90 -11.28 -11.75 2.94
N ASN A 91 -10.11 -11.40 2.39
CA ASN A 91 -9.08 -10.70 3.15
C ASN A 91 -9.58 -9.32 3.61
N MET A 92 -10.23 -8.54 2.74
CA MET A 92 -10.74 -7.21 3.10
C MET A 92 -11.82 -7.28 4.18
N MET A 93 -12.77 -8.22 4.09
CA MET A 93 -13.76 -8.42 5.16
C MET A 93 -13.08 -8.68 6.51
N LYS A 94 -12.10 -9.59 6.56
CA LYS A 94 -11.40 -9.91 7.79
C LYS A 94 -10.59 -8.73 8.32
N MET A 95 -9.71 -8.17 7.50
CA MET A 95 -8.79 -7.11 7.89
C MET A 95 -9.53 -5.85 8.33
N HIS A 96 -10.57 -5.43 7.60
CA HIS A 96 -11.37 -4.26 7.97
C HIS A 96 -12.28 -4.53 9.17
N THR A 97 -12.81 -5.74 9.35
CA THR A 97 -13.56 -6.09 10.57
C THR A 97 -12.66 -6.02 11.81
N ASP A 98 -11.46 -6.59 11.73
CA ASP A 98 -10.49 -6.55 12.82
C ASP A 98 -10.03 -5.11 13.12
N ALA A 99 -9.77 -4.31 12.08
CA ALA A 99 -9.41 -2.90 12.21
C ALA A 99 -10.55 -2.09 12.86
N ASP A 100 -11.79 -2.33 12.45
CA ASP A 100 -12.95 -1.62 12.97
C ASP A 100 -13.22 -1.98 14.44
N GLN A 101 -13.08 -3.25 14.81
CA GLN A 101 -13.23 -3.69 16.19
C GLN A 101 -12.17 -3.05 17.11
N LYS A 102 -10.92 -2.95 16.66
CA LYS A 102 -9.85 -2.26 17.40
C LYS A 102 -10.17 -0.77 17.55
N LEU A 103 -10.63 -0.13 16.46
CA LEU A 103 -11.02 1.27 16.45
C LEU A 103 -12.17 1.55 17.42
N MET A 104 -13.21 0.72 17.41
CA MET A 104 -14.37 0.87 18.30
C MET A 104 -14.01 0.61 19.76
N THR A 105 -13.10 -0.32 20.02
CA THR A 105 -12.54 -0.55 21.36
C THR A 105 -11.80 0.69 21.86
N TYR A 106 -10.94 1.27 21.01
CA TYR A 106 -10.24 2.52 21.30
C TYR A 106 -11.21 3.66 21.62
N ALA A 107 -12.18 3.90 20.72
CA ALA A 107 -13.18 4.96 20.89
C ALA A 107 -13.99 4.78 22.19
N THR A 108 -14.38 3.55 22.52
CA THR A 108 -15.12 3.23 23.75
C THR A 108 -14.29 3.49 25.00
N GLY A 109 -13.02 3.09 25.01
CA GLY A 109 -12.09 3.37 26.12
C GLY A 109 -11.93 4.88 26.37
N LYS A 110 -11.99 5.67 25.30
CA LYS A 110 -11.96 7.14 25.33
C LYS A 110 -13.32 7.79 25.57
N LYS A 111 -14.38 6.99 25.78
CA LYS A 111 -15.78 7.42 25.95
C LYS A 111 -16.32 8.25 24.77
N LEU A 112 -15.77 8.03 23.58
CA LEU A 112 -16.20 8.66 22.35
C LEU A 112 -17.35 7.84 21.75
N LYS A 113 -18.51 8.47 21.58
CA LYS A 113 -19.62 7.88 20.82
C LYS A 113 -19.49 8.30 19.36
N LEU A 114 -19.05 7.38 18.52
CA LEU A 114 -18.92 7.63 17.08
C LEU A 114 -20.32 7.68 16.45
N ALA A 115 -20.49 8.59 15.50
CA ALA A 115 -21.70 8.72 14.69
C ALA A 115 -21.34 8.67 13.20
N GLU A 116 -22.37 8.51 12.36
CA GLU A 116 -22.20 8.61 10.92
C GLU A 116 -21.62 10.01 10.56
N PRO A 117 -20.49 10.07 9.84
CA PRO A 117 -19.81 11.32 9.59
C PRO A 117 -20.63 12.22 8.67
N LYS A 118 -20.67 13.52 9.00
CA LYS A 118 -21.12 14.56 8.07
C LYS A 118 -19.92 15.11 7.31
N PRO A 119 -20.07 15.45 6.02
CA PRO A 119 -19.00 16.06 5.26
C PRO A 119 -18.63 17.40 5.88
N MET A 120 -17.32 17.65 6.03
CA MET A 120 -16.81 18.90 6.61
C MET A 120 -16.52 19.98 5.56
N ASP A 121 -16.41 19.60 4.29
CA ASP A 121 -16.28 20.53 3.17
C ASP A 121 -16.93 19.98 1.89
N GLU A 122 -16.91 20.79 0.81
CA GLU A 122 -17.47 20.40 -0.49
C GLU A 122 -16.76 19.21 -1.11
N MET A 123 -15.43 19.11 -0.92
CA MET A 123 -14.65 18.04 -1.52
C MET A 123 -15.00 16.70 -0.87
N GLU A 124 -15.06 16.65 0.46
CA GLU A 124 -15.46 15.48 1.21
C GLU A 124 -16.92 15.10 0.91
N ARG A 125 -17.82 16.07 0.76
CA ARG A 125 -19.20 15.81 0.29
C ARG A 125 -19.21 15.08 -1.06
N LYS A 126 -18.42 15.53 -2.02
CA LYS A 126 -18.31 14.87 -3.35
C LYS A 126 -17.74 13.47 -3.25
N VAL A 127 -16.71 13.28 -2.43
CA VAL A 127 -16.10 11.95 -2.19
C VAL A 127 -17.12 11.00 -1.57
N MET A 128 -17.83 11.40 -0.51
CA MET A 128 -18.86 10.58 0.12
C MET A 128 -20.00 10.23 -0.85
N ALA A 129 -20.42 11.19 -1.69
CA ALA A 129 -21.43 10.95 -2.72
C ALA A 129 -20.94 9.97 -3.80
N ALA A 130 -19.70 10.09 -4.24
CA ALA A 130 -19.07 9.18 -5.20
C ALA A 130 -18.97 7.77 -4.61
N THR A 131 -18.48 7.61 -3.37
CA THR A 131 -18.43 6.33 -2.68
C THR A 131 -19.80 5.67 -2.60
N LYS A 132 -20.85 6.42 -2.28
CA LYS A 132 -22.23 5.89 -2.28
C LYS A 132 -22.68 5.43 -3.67
N ALA A 133 -22.40 6.21 -4.70
CA ALA A 133 -22.75 5.88 -6.07
C ALA A 133 -21.99 4.63 -6.57
N ASP A 134 -20.72 4.51 -6.23
CA ASP A 134 -19.89 3.35 -6.55
C ASP A 134 -20.41 2.10 -5.86
N THR A 135 -20.76 2.17 -4.56
CA THR A 135 -21.40 1.04 -3.86
C THR A 135 -22.72 0.63 -4.52
N ALA A 136 -23.59 1.59 -4.87
CA ALA A 136 -24.85 1.29 -5.56
C ALA A 136 -24.63 0.64 -6.93
N LYS A 137 -23.56 1.03 -7.66
CA LYS A 137 -23.16 0.39 -8.90
C LYS A 137 -22.70 -1.05 -8.66
N LEU A 138 -21.94 -1.31 -7.60
CA LEU A 138 -21.50 -2.65 -7.22
C LEU A 138 -22.65 -3.59 -6.85
N GLU A 139 -23.75 -3.07 -6.30
CA GLU A 139 -24.94 -3.88 -5.98
C GLU A 139 -25.57 -4.53 -7.23
N VAL A 140 -25.58 -3.80 -8.35
CA VAL A 140 -26.24 -4.23 -9.58
C VAL A 140 -25.30 -4.96 -10.54
N LEU A 141 -24.02 -4.62 -10.57
CA LEU A 141 -23.05 -5.31 -11.44
C LEU A 141 -22.82 -6.75 -11.00
N LYS A 142 -22.43 -7.60 -11.95
CA LYS A 142 -22.07 -9.01 -11.76
C LYS A 142 -20.92 -9.40 -12.71
N GLY A 143 -20.15 -10.42 -12.36
CA GLY A 143 -19.11 -11.00 -13.23
C GLY A 143 -18.01 -10.00 -13.60
N PRO A 144 -17.41 -10.10 -14.81
CA PRO A 144 -16.24 -9.27 -15.17
C PRO A 144 -16.44 -7.74 -15.04
N PRO A 145 -17.58 -7.14 -15.42
CA PRO A 145 -17.83 -5.73 -15.17
C PRO A 145 -17.84 -5.34 -13.69
N PHE A 146 -18.36 -6.23 -12.83
CA PHE A 146 -18.26 -6.06 -11.37
C PHE A 146 -16.81 -6.12 -10.93
N ASP A 147 -16.07 -7.14 -11.37
CA ASP A 147 -14.68 -7.39 -10.97
C ASP A 147 -13.80 -6.18 -11.28
N SER A 148 -13.84 -5.66 -12.51
CA SER A 148 -13.08 -4.47 -12.89
C SER A 148 -13.48 -3.23 -12.10
N CYS A 149 -14.77 -3.01 -11.87
CA CYS A 149 -15.28 -1.85 -11.14
C CYS A 149 -14.86 -1.89 -9.67
N TYR A 150 -15.01 -3.05 -9.03
CA TYR A 150 -14.66 -3.25 -7.63
C TYR A 150 -13.15 -3.07 -7.41
N MET A 151 -12.32 -3.76 -8.20
CA MET A 151 -10.87 -3.69 -7.99
C MET A 151 -10.29 -2.30 -8.27
N ALA A 152 -10.79 -1.60 -9.31
CA ALA A 152 -10.39 -0.22 -9.57
C ALA A 152 -10.85 0.74 -8.45
N GLY A 153 -12.08 0.56 -7.97
CA GLY A 153 -12.62 1.32 -6.83
C GLY A 153 -11.77 1.13 -5.57
N GLN A 154 -11.38 -0.10 -5.26
CA GLN A 154 -10.55 -0.41 -4.10
C GLN A 154 -9.16 0.23 -4.18
N VAL A 155 -8.52 0.28 -5.34
CA VAL A 155 -7.25 1.02 -5.50
C VAL A 155 -7.43 2.49 -5.17
N ALA A 156 -8.47 3.13 -5.73
CA ALA A 156 -8.73 4.55 -5.50
C ALA A 156 -9.12 4.86 -4.04
N ALA A 157 -9.94 4.01 -3.41
CA ALA A 157 -10.34 4.14 -2.02
C ALA A 157 -9.13 4.07 -1.08
N HIS A 158 -8.24 3.10 -1.31
CA HIS A 158 -7.03 2.96 -0.51
C HIS A 158 -6.03 4.11 -0.74
N ASP A 159 -5.90 4.63 -1.96
CA ASP A 159 -5.08 5.84 -2.22
C ASP A 159 -5.56 7.03 -1.38
N MET A 160 -6.88 7.26 -1.34
CA MET A 160 -7.48 8.32 -0.53
C MET A 160 -7.29 8.08 0.97
N ALA A 161 -7.46 6.83 1.43
CA ALA A 161 -7.28 6.45 2.83
C ALA A 161 -5.82 6.65 3.28
N ILE A 162 -4.84 6.24 2.46
CA ILE A 162 -3.42 6.47 2.73
C ILE A 162 -3.15 7.95 2.92
N GLY A 163 -3.61 8.80 1.98
CA GLY A 163 -3.44 10.24 2.08
C GLY A 163 -4.06 10.85 3.35
N LYS A 164 -5.28 10.42 3.71
CA LYS A 164 -5.97 10.87 4.93
C LYS A 164 -5.23 10.44 6.20
N VAL A 165 -4.76 9.20 6.27
CA VAL A 165 -3.98 8.70 7.41
C VAL A 165 -2.63 9.42 7.50
N MET A 166 -1.96 9.69 6.38
CA MET A 166 -0.72 10.47 6.37
C MET A 166 -0.95 11.91 6.88
N ALA A 167 -2.03 12.57 6.45
CA ALA A 167 -2.38 13.90 6.96
C ALA A 167 -2.60 13.89 8.49
N ALA A 168 -3.32 12.89 9.00
CA ALA A 168 -3.48 12.72 10.44
C ALA A 168 -2.16 12.43 11.16
N GLN A 169 -1.33 11.52 10.63
CA GLN A 169 -0.04 11.16 11.22
C GLN A 169 0.93 12.35 11.31
N GLN A 170 0.91 13.25 10.33
CA GLN A 170 1.77 14.44 10.33
C GLN A 170 1.20 15.60 11.15
N GLY A 171 -0.13 15.73 11.22
CA GLY A 171 -0.77 16.95 11.74
C GLY A 171 -1.46 16.82 13.11
N MET A 172 -1.84 15.61 13.53
CA MET A 172 -2.69 15.43 14.71
C MET A 172 -1.92 15.52 16.04
N GLY A 173 -0.59 15.33 16.03
CA GLY A 173 0.19 15.22 17.26
C GLY A 173 -0.23 14.01 18.10
N ALA A 174 -0.65 12.92 17.45
CA ALA A 174 -1.14 11.71 18.10
C ALA A 174 -0.07 11.08 19.01
N THR A 175 -0.51 10.55 20.15
CA THR A 175 0.33 9.83 21.12
C THR A 175 -0.37 8.54 21.58
N GLY A 176 0.38 7.66 22.25
CA GLY A 176 -0.15 6.41 22.79
C GLY A 176 -0.83 5.54 21.72
N GLU A 177 -1.97 4.95 22.07
CA GLU A 177 -2.72 4.05 21.19
C GLU A 177 -3.13 4.69 19.85
N MET A 178 -3.39 6.00 19.80
CA MET A 178 -3.71 6.68 18.55
C MET A 178 -2.51 6.73 17.60
N ALA A 179 -1.30 6.97 18.13
CA ALA A 179 -0.07 6.93 17.34
C ALA A 179 0.22 5.50 16.84
N THR A 180 -0.04 4.48 17.68
CA THR A 180 0.08 3.07 17.28
C THR A 180 -0.90 2.75 16.15
N MET A 181 -2.17 3.16 16.26
CA MET A 181 -3.18 2.93 15.24
C MET A 181 -2.80 3.58 13.91
N LEU A 182 -2.38 4.86 13.92
CA LEU A 182 -1.93 5.54 12.70
C LEU A 182 -0.73 4.82 12.08
N THR A 183 0.24 4.39 12.89
CA THR A 183 1.40 3.63 12.42
C THR A 183 0.97 2.33 11.72
N SER A 184 0.08 1.54 12.34
CA SER A 184 -0.45 0.31 11.71
C SER A 184 -1.15 0.60 10.39
N LEU A 185 -2.01 1.62 10.35
CA LEU A 185 -2.73 2.00 9.12
C LEU A 185 -1.77 2.42 8.00
N THR A 186 -0.66 3.11 8.31
CA THR A 186 0.35 3.45 7.28
C THR A 186 1.09 2.24 6.71
N GLN A 187 1.06 1.09 7.39
CA GLN A 187 1.66 -0.15 6.90
C GLN A 187 0.64 -1.04 6.17
N GLU A 188 -0.58 -1.13 6.68
CA GLU A 188 -1.64 -2.01 6.16
C GLU A 188 -2.26 -1.47 4.86
N LEU A 189 -2.61 -0.17 4.83
CA LEU A 189 -3.30 0.40 3.66
C LEU A 189 -2.52 0.28 2.34
N PRO A 190 -1.18 0.51 2.29
CA PRO A 190 -0.40 0.26 1.07
C PRO A 190 -0.40 -1.20 0.63
N GLN A 191 -0.44 -2.15 1.57
CA GLN A 191 -0.51 -3.58 1.25
C GLN A 191 -1.86 -3.93 0.63
N HIS A 192 -2.95 -3.43 1.21
CA HIS A 192 -4.30 -3.64 0.69
C HIS A 192 -4.46 -3.05 -0.71
N ARG A 193 -3.97 -1.81 -0.90
CA ARG A 193 -3.91 -1.16 -2.22
C ARG A 193 -3.14 -2.00 -3.23
N LYS A 194 -1.98 -2.54 -2.84
CA LYS A 194 -1.15 -3.38 -3.72
C LYS A 194 -1.89 -4.66 -4.10
N MET A 195 -2.53 -5.34 -3.14
CA MET A 195 -3.36 -6.51 -3.44
C MET A 195 -4.46 -6.17 -4.44
N ALA A 196 -5.09 -4.99 -4.30
CA ALA A 196 -6.11 -4.55 -5.23
C ALA A 196 -5.57 -4.31 -6.64
N TYR A 197 -4.42 -3.62 -6.73
CA TYR A 197 -3.75 -3.31 -7.99
C TYR A 197 -3.28 -4.58 -8.72
N ASP A 198 -2.67 -5.52 -8.00
CA ASP A 198 -2.20 -6.79 -8.56
C ASP A 198 -3.37 -7.62 -9.11
N THR A 199 -4.46 -7.72 -8.35
CA THR A 199 -5.67 -8.41 -8.80
C THR A 199 -6.29 -7.72 -10.03
N LEU A 200 -6.37 -6.38 -10.04
CA LEU A 200 -6.83 -5.63 -11.22
C LEU A 200 -5.96 -5.92 -12.46
N GLY A 201 -4.64 -6.00 -12.29
CA GLY A 201 -3.71 -6.34 -13.38
C GLY A 201 -3.92 -7.76 -13.93
N LYS A 202 -4.25 -8.73 -13.07
CA LYS A 202 -4.59 -10.09 -13.53
C LYS A 202 -5.89 -10.11 -14.33
N LEU A 203 -6.88 -9.30 -13.95
CA LEU A 203 -8.15 -9.20 -14.68
C LEU A 203 -7.95 -8.70 -16.12
N SER A 204 -7.09 -7.70 -16.32
CA SER A 204 -6.81 -7.17 -17.66
C SER A 204 -6.08 -8.17 -18.56
N SER A 205 -5.15 -8.96 -18.01
CA SER A 205 -4.51 -10.07 -18.74
C SER A 205 -5.51 -11.17 -19.12
N ALA A 206 -6.46 -11.49 -18.25
CA ALA A 206 -7.49 -12.50 -18.53
C ALA A 206 -8.49 -12.04 -19.61
N MET A 207 -8.77 -10.74 -19.70
CA MET A 207 -9.63 -10.16 -20.76
C MET A 207 -8.90 -10.01 -22.11
N GLY A 208 -7.58 -10.19 -22.16
CA GLY A 208 -6.74 -10.01 -23.36
C GLY A 208 -6.67 -11.20 -24.32
N VAL A 209 -7.34 -12.33 -24.05
CA VAL A 209 -7.40 -13.48 -24.97
C VAL A 209 -8.50 -13.23 -26.01
N GLY A 210 -8.11 -12.53 -27.06
CA GLY A 210 -8.94 -12.22 -28.23
C GLY A 210 -8.22 -11.43 -29.32
N GLY A 211 -6.97 -11.03 -29.11
CA GLY A 211 -6.10 -10.58 -30.19
C GLY A 211 -5.52 -11.80 -30.90
N SER A 212 -5.97 -12.04 -32.13
CA SER A 212 -5.30 -12.88 -33.13
C SER A 212 -3.87 -12.36 -33.36
N GLY A 213 -2.96 -12.75 -32.49
CA GLY A 213 -1.54 -12.73 -32.75
C GLY A 213 -1.18 -14.13 -33.23
N ASP A 214 -1.16 -14.32 -34.55
CA ASP A 214 -0.33 -15.33 -35.17
C ASP A 214 1.03 -15.28 -34.46
N THR A 215 1.31 -16.29 -33.65
CA THR A 215 2.69 -16.67 -33.40
C THR A 215 3.20 -17.17 -34.73
N MET A 216 3.72 -16.24 -35.55
CA MET A 216 4.56 -16.59 -36.67
C MET A 216 5.71 -17.42 -36.11
N ASP A 217 5.60 -18.73 -36.34
CA ASP A 217 6.70 -19.64 -36.46
C ASP A 217 7.70 -19.05 -37.47
N HIS A 218 8.73 -18.36 -36.99
CA HIS A 218 9.86 -17.97 -37.82
C HIS A 218 10.84 -19.14 -37.89
N GLY A 219 10.37 -20.24 -38.48
CA GLY A 219 11.19 -21.34 -38.96
C GLY A 219 11.91 -20.95 -40.24
N SER A 220 13.24 -21.03 -40.21
CA SER A 220 14.16 -21.16 -41.35
C SER A 220 14.54 -19.91 -42.15
N MET A 221 15.77 -19.44 -41.95
CA MET A 221 16.64 -19.05 -43.08
C MET A 221 17.90 -19.92 -43.06
N ASN A 222 17.76 -21.06 -43.72
CA ASN A 222 18.84 -21.83 -44.33
C ASN A 222 19.60 -20.96 -45.35
N HIS A 223 20.85 -20.58 -45.05
CA HIS A 223 21.75 -19.96 -46.02
C HIS A 223 22.67 -21.04 -46.62
N GLY A 224 22.31 -21.52 -47.81
CA GLY A 224 23.17 -22.38 -48.60
C GLY A 224 24.33 -21.59 -49.23
N SER A 225 25.54 -22.13 -49.12
CA SER A 225 26.64 -21.82 -50.02
C SER A 225 27.38 -23.10 -50.39
N THR A 226 27.21 -23.49 -51.67
CA THR A 226 28.21 -24.07 -52.58
C THR A 226 29.14 -25.20 -52.12
N GLY A 227 29.04 -26.34 -52.81
CA GLY A 227 30.25 -26.99 -53.34
C GLY A 227 30.36 -28.52 -53.20
N SER A 228 30.19 -29.18 -54.34
CA SER A 228 30.88 -30.42 -54.77
C SER A 228 30.34 -31.82 -54.38
N SER A 229 29.86 -32.47 -55.45
CA SER A 229 30.26 -33.77 -55.99
C SER A 229 29.63 -35.08 -55.47
N THR A 230 28.87 -35.66 -56.41
CA THR A 230 28.92 -37.06 -56.93
C THR A 230 28.24 -38.21 -56.19
N GLY A 231 27.31 -38.84 -56.94
CA GLY A 231 27.01 -40.29 -56.97
C GLY A 231 26.09 -40.76 -55.84
N GLY A 232 25.02 -41.52 -56.03
CA GLY A 232 24.53 -42.31 -57.15
C GLY A 232 23.68 -43.45 -56.59
N THR A 233 22.56 -43.75 -57.26
CA THR A 233 21.92 -45.08 -57.35
C THR A 233 21.08 -45.64 -56.17
N MET A 234 19.78 -45.69 -56.48
CA MET A 234 18.72 -46.69 -56.24
C MET A 234 18.88 -47.90 -55.30
N GLY A 235 17.75 -48.24 -54.67
CA GLY A 235 17.37 -49.56 -54.14
C GLY A 235 16.99 -49.45 -52.66
N GLY A 236 15.82 -49.81 -52.13
CA GLY A 236 14.79 -50.74 -52.58
C GLY A 236 14.32 -51.49 -51.32
N GLY A 237 13.01 -51.60 -51.11
CA GLY A 237 12.41 -52.73 -50.40
C GLY A 237 12.35 -52.71 -48.85
N SER A 238 11.13 -52.47 -48.36
CA SER A 238 10.31 -53.42 -47.59
C SER A 238 10.73 -53.90 -46.17
N LYS A 239 9.72 -53.76 -45.29
CA LYS A 239 9.24 -54.70 -44.25
C LYS A 239 9.78 -54.58 -42.81
N THR A 240 8.80 -54.27 -41.93
CA THR A 240 8.40 -54.96 -40.68
C THR A 240 9.53 -55.42 -39.75
N LYS A 241 9.55 -55.03 -38.49
CA LYS A 241 8.51 -55.30 -37.48
C LYS A 241 8.76 -54.44 -36.24
#